data_AF-A0A0C2C8C9-F1
#
_entry.id   AF-A0A0C2C8C9-F1
#
_cell.length_a   1.000
_cell.length_b   1.000
_cell.length_c   1.000
_cell.angle_alpha   90.00
_cell.angle_beta   90.00
_cell.angle_gamma   90.00
#
_symmetry.space_group_name_H-M   'P 1'
#
loop_
_entity.id
_entity.type
_entity.pdbx_description
1 polymer ?
#
loop_
_entity_poly.entity_id
_entity_poly.type
_entity_poly.pdbx_seq_one_letter_code
_entity_poly.pdbx_strand_id
1 'polypeptide(L)'
;MDIYGGVTVKSTDLESSQKEKDAFREIMSKSLDHWRSRKVKGVWVKDSDIIPVLVENGFVFHHTQPDYLMMTKWLPESPSTLPRYAHTMIGVGGLVIDEEGRVLLMRERRGHYLGWKFPGGASDPAETIFDTAAREVLEETGVQAVGKTLLCFRYDFGVIEA
;
A
#
# COMPACT_ATOMS: atom_id res chain seq x y z
N MET A 1 1.43 19.05 11.16
CA MET A 1 2.67 18.29 11.40
C MET A 1 2.27 17.03 12.12
N ASP A 2 2.71 15.86 11.64
CA ASP A 2 2.41 14.57 12.28
C ASP A 2 3.34 14.30 13.48
N ILE A 3 3.08 13.19 14.19
CA ILE A 3 3.84 12.78 15.38
C ILE A 3 5.31 12.41 15.09
N TYR A 4 5.68 12.24 13.82
CA TYR A 4 7.04 11.94 13.36
C TYR A 4 7.76 13.18 12.82
N GLY A 5 7.13 14.36 12.89
CA GLY A 5 7.68 15.62 12.39
C GLY A 5 7.50 15.79 10.87
N GLY A 6 6.55 15.09 10.26
CA GLY A 6 6.22 15.22 8.85
C GLY A 6 5.07 16.20 8.56
N VAL A 7 4.92 16.58 7.31
CA VAL A 7 3.82 17.40 6.79
C VAL A 7 3.25 16.73 5.53
N THR A 8 1.94 16.68 5.42
CA THR A 8 1.23 16.25 4.20
C THR A 8 0.56 17.44 3.55
N VAL A 9 0.88 17.68 2.29
CA VAL A 9 0.24 18.66 1.41
C VAL A 9 -0.75 17.92 0.53
N LYS A 10 -2.01 18.34 0.56
CA LYS A 10 -3.04 17.79 -0.32
C LYS A 10 -3.22 18.70 -1.52
N SER A 11 -3.49 18.11 -2.67
CA SER A 11 -3.89 18.84 -3.88
C SER A 11 -5.04 19.84 -3.64
N THR A 12 -5.95 19.51 -2.72
CA THR A 12 -7.09 20.35 -2.32
C THR A 12 -6.69 21.61 -1.55
N ASP A 13 -5.46 21.69 -1.06
CA ASP A 13 -4.94 22.85 -0.33
C ASP A 13 -4.43 23.93 -1.31
N LEU A 14 -4.44 23.65 -2.62
CA LEU A 14 -3.93 24.51 -3.68
C LEU A 14 -5.04 24.85 -4.68
N GLU A 15 -5.18 26.13 -5.00
CA GLU A 15 -6.02 26.60 -6.10
C GLU A 15 -5.41 26.18 -7.46
N SER A 16 -6.24 26.07 -8.50
CA SER A 16 -5.77 25.70 -9.85
C SER A 16 -4.67 26.64 -10.38
N SER A 17 -4.78 27.94 -10.10
CA SER A 17 -3.77 28.95 -10.45
C SER A 17 -2.43 28.71 -9.74
N GLN A 18 -2.46 28.19 -8.52
CA GLN A 18 -1.27 27.89 -7.72
C GLN A 18 -0.57 26.60 -8.17
N LYS A 19 -1.25 25.75 -8.94
CA LYS A 19 -0.69 24.52 -9.53
C LYS A 19 0.00 24.77 -10.86
N GLU A 20 -0.15 25.96 -11.45
CA GLU A 20 0.60 26.34 -12.63
C GLU A 20 2.10 26.31 -12.35
N LYS A 21 2.89 25.82 -13.32
CA LYS A 21 4.29 25.44 -13.11
C LYS A 21 5.13 26.54 -12.42
N ASP A 22 5.05 27.76 -12.92
CA ASP A 22 5.86 28.87 -12.41
C ASP A 22 5.36 29.41 -11.07
N ALA A 23 4.04 29.53 -10.89
CA ALA A 23 3.44 29.89 -9.61
C ALA A 23 3.80 28.86 -8.52
N PHE A 24 3.73 27.57 -8.85
CA PHE A 24 4.03 26.49 -7.92
C PHE A 24 5.51 26.42 -7.55
N ARG A 25 6.43 26.78 -8.46
CA ARG A 25 7.87 26.87 -8.16
C ARG A 25 8.15 27.87 -7.04
N GLU A 26 7.53 29.05 -7.09
CA GLU A 26 7.68 30.06 -6.05
C GLU A 26 7.11 29.58 -4.70
N ILE A 27 5.91 28.98 -4.73
CA ILE A 27 5.26 28.40 -3.54
C ILE A 27 6.15 27.30 -2.95
N MET A 28 6.70 26.41 -3.78
CA MET A 28 7.54 25.30 -3.35
C MET A 28 8.83 25.79 -2.68
N SER A 29 9.51 26.76 -3.28
CA SER A 29 10.73 27.34 -2.68
C SER A 29 10.46 27.93 -1.30
N LYS A 30 9.42 28.76 -1.16
CA LYS A 30 9.04 29.35 0.14
C LYS A 30 8.61 28.28 1.15
N SER A 31 7.90 27.26 0.69
CA SER A 31 7.41 26.16 1.54
C SER A 31 8.55 25.31 2.08
N LEU A 32 9.55 24.98 1.26
CA LEU A 32 10.73 24.22 1.68
C LEU A 32 11.53 24.98 2.74
N ASP A 33 11.75 26.29 2.57
CA ASP A 33 12.45 27.10 3.56
C ASP A 33 11.65 27.22 4.86
N HIS A 34 10.34 27.42 4.75
CA HIS A 34 9.44 27.41 5.90
C HIS A 34 9.51 26.08 6.67
N TRP A 35 9.41 24.94 5.98
CA TRP A 35 9.45 23.62 6.59
C TRP A 35 10.82 23.32 7.24
N ARG A 36 11.92 23.71 6.60
CA ARG A 36 13.28 23.61 7.19
C ARG A 36 13.40 24.43 8.47
N SER A 37 12.91 25.67 8.48
CA SER A 37 12.95 26.54 9.67
C SER A 37 12.18 25.94 10.86
N ARG A 38 11.14 25.16 10.57
CA ARG A 38 10.31 24.47 11.56
C ARG A 38 10.79 23.05 11.88
N LYS A 39 11.95 22.65 11.37
CA LYS A 39 12.54 21.31 11.57
C LYS A 39 11.60 20.17 11.12
N VAL A 40 10.79 20.41 10.10
CA VAL A 40 10.03 19.35 9.42
C VAL A 40 11.02 18.36 8.82
N LYS A 41 10.73 17.07 8.95
CA LYS A 41 11.59 16.00 8.44
C LYS A 41 11.10 15.47 7.10
N GLY A 42 9.86 14.99 7.06
CA GLY A 42 9.25 14.42 5.87
C GLY A 42 8.17 15.31 5.29
N VAL A 43 8.22 15.54 3.98
CA VAL A 43 7.12 16.20 3.25
C VAL A 43 6.48 15.17 2.34
N TRP A 44 5.16 15.07 2.41
CA TRP A 44 4.32 14.19 1.60
C TRP A 44 3.42 15.04 0.71
N VAL A 45 3.34 14.74 -0.59
CA VAL A 45 2.50 15.48 -1.53
C VAL A 45 1.64 14.48 -2.30
N LYS A 46 0.32 14.65 -2.18
CA LYS A 46 -0.69 13.88 -2.93
C LYS A 46 -1.21 14.72 -4.09
N ASP A 47 -0.56 14.65 -5.25
CA ASP A 47 -0.91 15.41 -6.46
C ASP A 47 -0.21 14.84 -7.73
N SER A 48 -0.88 14.92 -8.88
CA SER A 48 -0.36 14.50 -10.20
C SER A 48 0.02 15.64 -11.14
N ASP A 49 -0.52 16.84 -10.92
CA ASP A 49 -0.43 17.97 -11.86
C ASP A 49 0.92 18.70 -11.74
N ILE A 50 1.54 18.63 -10.55
CA ILE A 50 2.76 19.36 -10.18
C ILE A 50 4.03 18.47 -10.14
N ILE A 51 3.96 17.24 -10.67
CA ILE A 51 5.08 16.27 -10.65
C ILE A 51 6.40 16.88 -11.15
N PRO A 52 6.46 17.61 -12.29
CA PRO A 52 7.74 18.14 -12.77
C PRO A 52 8.43 19.06 -11.76
N VAL A 53 7.67 19.93 -11.07
CA VAL A 53 8.22 20.86 -10.07
C VAL A 53 8.67 20.11 -8.81
N LEU A 54 7.94 19.06 -8.42
CA LEU A 54 8.31 18.21 -7.28
C LEU A 54 9.63 17.47 -7.55
N VAL A 55 9.78 16.88 -8.74
CA VAL A 55 11.02 16.20 -9.15
C VAL A 55 12.21 17.18 -9.20
N GLU A 56 12.02 18.36 -9.80
CA GLU A 56 13.04 19.43 -9.84
C GLU A 56 13.53 19.81 -8.42
N ASN A 57 12.66 19.71 -7.40
CA ASN A 57 12.97 19.99 -6.00
C ASN A 57 13.40 18.74 -5.20
N GLY A 58 13.68 17.62 -5.85
CA GLY A 58 14.17 16.40 -5.23
C GLY A 58 13.14 15.69 -4.35
N PHE A 59 11.87 15.76 -4.70
CA PHE A 59 10.88 14.79 -4.27
C PHE A 59 11.04 13.49 -5.07
N VAL A 60 10.77 12.37 -4.42
CA VAL A 60 10.79 11.03 -5.04
C VAL A 60 9.41 10.41 -5.01
N PHE A 61 9.11 9.56 -5.98
CA PHE A 61 7.88 8.77 -5.98
C PHE A 61 7.87 7.79 -4.81
N HIS A 62 6.74 7.70 -4.12
CA HIS A 62 6.56 6.77 -3.01
C HIS A 62 5.59 5.65 -3.35
N HIS A 63 4.38 5.99 -3.83
CA HIS A 63 3.38 5.00 -4.28
C HIS A 63 2.27 5.64 -5.11
N THR A 64 1.46 4.81 -5.74
CA THR A 64 0.26 5.18 -6.47
C THR A 64 -0.92 4.34 -6.01
N GLN A 65 -2.12 4.91 -6.14
CA GLN A 65 -3.41 4.26 -6.06
C GLN A 65 -4.19 4.61 -7.34
N PRO A 66 -5.33 3.95 -7.63
CA PRO A 66 -6.11 4.25 -8.84
C PRO A 66 -6.50 5.73 -8.99
N ASP A 67 -6.69 6.44 -7.87
CA ASP A 67 -7.15 7.83 -7.82
C ASP A 67 -6.08 8.85 -7.40
N TYR A 68 -4.85 8.42 -7.06
CA TYR A 68 -3.80 9.36 -6.67
C TYR A 68 -2.36 8.84 -6.77
N LEU A 69 -1.43 9.79 -6.77
CA LEU A 69 0.00 9.55 -6.64
C LEU A 69 0.55 10.25 -5.39
N MET A 70 1.49 9.60 -4.70
CA MET A 70 2.17 10.12 -3.52
C MET A 70 3.66 10.31 -3.81
N MET A 71 4.15 11.52 -3.58
CA MET A 71 5.58 11.86 -3.60
C MET A 71 6.06 12.29 -2.23
N THR A 72 7.34 12.05 -1.94
CA THR A 72 7.95 12.39 -0.66
C THR A 72 9.28 13.10 -0.79
N LYS A 73 9.60 13.96 0.17
CA LYS A 73 10.94 14.51 0.34
C LYS A 73 11.37 14.44 1.79
N TRP A 74 12.55 13.89 2.03
CA TRP A 74 13.25 14.01 3.30
C TRP A 74 14.10 15.28 3.29
N LEU A 75 13.89 16.15 4.28
CA LEU A 75 14.57 17.44 4.39
C LEU A 75 15.91 17.40 5.16
N PRO A 76 16.08 16.58 6.22
CA PRO A 76 17.36 16.46 6.91
C PRO A 76 18.45 15.85 6.04
N GLU A 77 19.71 16.16 6.37
CA GLU A 77 20.89 15.51 5.76
C GLU A 77 21.09 14.07 6.23
N SER A 78 20.43 13.68 7.34
CA SER A 78 20.47 12.30 7.84
C SER A 78 19.76 11.35 6.89
N PRO A 79 20.04 10.03 6.96
CA PRO A 79 19.25 9.03 6.23
C PRO A 79 17.75 9.20 6.48
N SER A 80 16.96 9.00 5.42
CA SER A 80 15.50 9.07 5.50
C SER A 80 14.97 7.94 6.37
N THR A 81 14.08 8.28 7.30
CA THR A 81 13.32 7.30 8.09
C THR A 81 11.88 7.18 7.61
N LEU A 82 11.55 7.73 6.44
CA LEU A 82 10.24 7.53 5.84
C LEU A 82 10.09 6.03 5.51
N PRO A 83 8.99 5.39 5.94
CA PRO A 83 8.76 3.99 5.59
C PRO A 83 8.66 3.88 4.07
N ARG A 84 9.19 2.80 3.49
CA ARG A 84 8.92 2.48 2.08
C ARG A 84 7.46 2.04 1.95
N TYR A 85 6.89 2.22 0.77
CA TYR A 85 5.58 1.65 0.48
C TYR A 85 5.59 0.13 0.60
N ALA A 86 4.53 -0.43 1.18
CA ALA A 86 4.37 -1.86 1.30
C ALA A 86 4.24 -2.48 -0.09
N HIS A 87 5.15 -3.40 -0.43
CA HIS A 87 5.21 -4.06 -1.74
C HIS A 87 5.07 -5.59 -1.61
N THR A 88 4.78 -6.09 -0.42
CA THR A 88 4.57 -7.51 -0.17
C THR A 88 3.13 -7.87 -0.50
N MET A 89 2.94 -8.78 -1.45
CA MET A 89 1.63 -9.39 -1.67
C MET A 89 1.34 -10.38 -0.55
N ILE A 90 0.13 -10.33 -0.02
CA ILE A 90 -0.34 -11.25 1.03
C ILE A 90 -1.32 -12.22 0.38
N GLY A 91 -0.97 -13.51 0.41
CA GLY A 91 -1.88 -14.60 0.05
C GLY A 91 -2.33 -15.33 1.30
N VAL A 92 -3.59 -15.75 1.34
CA VAL A 92 -4.20 -16.42 2.49
C VAL A 92 -4.89 -17.70 2.03
N GLY A 93 -4.64 -18.81 2.73
CA GLY A 93 -5.32 -20.09 2.54
C GLY A 93 -6.18 -20.45 3.75
N GLY A 94 -7.38 -20.99 3.50
CA GLY A 94 -8.33 -21.42 4.51
C GLY A 94 -8.27 -22.91 4.79
N LEU A 95 -7.77 -23.31 5.96
CA LEU A 95 -7.98 -24.67 6.48
C LEU A 95 -9.31 -24.71 7.24
N VAL A 96 -10.35 -25.25 6.61
CA VAL A 96 -11.68 -25.38 7.22
C VAL A 96 -11.87 -26.82 7.69
N ILE A 97 -12.28 -26.95 8.96
CA ILE A 97 -12.54 -28.23 9.62
C ILE A 97 -13.97 -28.18 10.17
N ASP A 98 -14.77 -29.20 9.87
CA ASP A 98 -16.13 -29.34 10.40
C ASP A 98 -16.16 -30.05 11.77
N GLU A 99 -17.35 -30.25 12.31
CA GLU A 99 -17.55 -30.86 13.64
C GLU A 99 -17.11 -32.33 13.69
N GLU A 100 -17.13 -33.02 12.54
CA GLU A 100 -16.64 -34.40 12.42
C GLU A 100 -15.12 -34.50 12.16
N GLY A 101 -14.41 -33.36 12.10
CA GLY A 101 -12.96 -33.33 11.87
C GLY A 101 -12.56 -33.54 10.41
N ARG A 102 -13.50 -33.41 9.46
CA ARG A 102 -13.20 -33.48 8.02
C ARG A 102 -12.67 -32.13 7.55
N VAL A 103 -11.81 -32.18 6.53
CA VAL A 103 -11.15 -31.00 5.97
C VAL A 103 -11.75 -30.63 4.62
N LEU A 104 -12.12 -29.37 4.45
CA LEU A 104 -12.55 -28.84 3.15
C LEU A 104 -11.34 -28.69 2.23
N LEU A 105 -11.42 -29.32 1.06
CA LEU A 105 -10.44 -29.20 -0.01
C LEU A 105 -11.17 -28.89 -1.31
N MET A 106 -10.48 -28.17 -2.19
CA MET A 106 -10.94 -27.90 -3.54
C MET A 106 -9.93 -28.42 -4.56
N ARG A 107 -10.41 -28.57 -5.80
CA ARG A 107 -9.59 -28.87 -6.96
C ARG A 107 -10.08 -28.05 -8.13
N GLU A 108 -9.17 -27.29 -8.74
CA GLU A 108 -9.50 -26.55 -9.95
C GLU A 108 -9.83 -27.51 -11.09
N ARG A 109 -10.83 -27.15 -11.91
CA ARG A 109 -11.16 -27.93 -13.12
C ARG A 109 -10.11 -27.79 -14.21
N ARG A 110 -9.44 -26.63 -14.25
CA ARG A 110 -8.39 -26.24 -15.20
C ARG A 110 -7.45 -25.30 -14.47
N GLY A 111 -6.15 -25.56 -14.54
CA GLY A 111 -5.13 -24.78 -13.84
C GLY A 111 -3.76 -25.44 -13.92
N HIS A 112 -2.72 -24.77 -13.43
CA HIS A 112 -1.36 -25.29 -13.41
C HIS A 112 -1.17 -26.43 -12.40
N TYR A 113 -1.99 -26.47 -11.35
CA TYR A 113 -2.00 -27.52 -10.34
C TYR A 113 -3.37 -28.19 -10.26
N LEU A 114 -3.41 -29.49 -10.54
CA LEU A 114 -4.64 -30.30 -10.55
C LEU A 114 -4.78 -31.19 -9.29
N GLY A 115 -4.00 -30.93 -8.24
CA GLY A 115 -4.14 -31.62 -6.96
C GLY A 115 -5.20 -30.97 -6.07
N TRP A 116 -5.46 -31.60 -4.93
CA TRP A 116 -6.29 -31.02 -3.88
C TRP A 116 -5.53 -29.91 -3.15
N LYS A 117 -6.17 -28.77 -2.97
CA LYS A 117 -5.63 -27.62 -2.23
C LYS A 117 -6.65 -27.05 -1.27
N PHE A 118 -6.18 -26.26 -0.31
CA PHE A 118 -7.05 -25.40 0.47
C PHE A 118 -7.59 -24.27 -0.42
N PRO A 119 -8.83 -23.82 -0.19
CA PRO A 119 -9.32 -22.58 -0.79
C PRO A 119 -8.48 -21.39 -0.31
N GLY A 120 -8.35 -20.37 -1.15
CA GLY A 120 -7.53 -19.20 -0.82
C GLY A 120 -7.12 -18.37 -2.01
N GLY A 121 -6.72 -17.13 -1.71
CA GLY A 121 -6.36 -16.13 -2.69
C GLY A 121 -5.62 -14.94 -2.08
N ALA A 122 -5.57 -13.85 -2.83
CA ALA A 122 -4.88 -12.64 -2.43
C ALA A 122 -5.75 -11.81 -1.47
N SER A 123 -5.11 -11.17 -0.50
CA SER A 123 -5.76 -10.17 0.36
C SER A 123 -6.04 -8.91 -0.43
N ASP A 124 -7.27 -8.40 -0.31
CA ASP A 124 -7.61 -7.09 -0.83
C ASP A 124 -7.19 -5.97 0.14
N PRO A 125 -7.06 -4.71 -0.34
CA PRO A 125 -6.78 -3.58 0.52
C PRO A 125 -7.80 -3.47 1.66
N ALA A 126 -7.30 -3.26 2.87
CA ALA A 126 -8.07 -3.12 4.11
C ALA A 126 -8.80 -4.39 4.59
N GLU A 127 -8.54 -5.57 4.02
CA GLU A 127 -8.97 -6.84 4.61
C GLU A 127 -8.01 -7.31 5.71
N THR A 128 -8.55 -7.99 6.72
CA THR A 128 -7.71 -8.79 7.63
C THR A 128 -7.45 -10.17 7.02
N ILE A 129 -6.40 -10.86 7.49
CA ILE A 129 -6.10 -12.24 7.07
C ILE A 129 -7.32 -13.17 7.28
N PHE A 130 -8.10 -12.96 8.34
CA PHE A 130 -9.28 -13.79 8.60
C PHE A 130 -10.44 -13.48 7.66
N ASP A 131 -10.65 -12.21 7.31
CA ASP A 131 -11.69 -11.80 6.37
C ASP A 131 -11.37 -12.32 4.97
N THR A 132 -10.12 -12.17 4.52
CA THR A 132 -9.65 -12.73 3.24
C THR A 132 -9.87 -14.24 3.20
N ALA A 133 -9.47 -14.98 4.24
CA ALA A 133 -9.67 -16.44 4.29
C ALA A 133 -11.17 -16.82 4.19
N ALA A 134 -12.04 -16.11 4.92
CA ALA A 134 -13.46 -16.38 4.93
C ALA A 134 -14.13 -16.05 3.57
N ARG A 135 -13.74 -14.93 2.95
CA ARG A 135 -14.20 -14.53 1.61
C ARG A 135 -13.79 -15.57 0.56
N GLU A 136 -12.52 -15.94 0.50
CA GLU A 136 -12.01 -16.91 -0.49
C GLU A 136 -12.67 -18.29 -0.34
N VAL A 137 -12.84 -18.77 0.90
CA VAL A 137 -13.59 -20.01 1.16
C VAL A 137 -15.01 -19.93 0.59
N LEU A 138 -15.71 -18.81 0.84
CA LEU A 138 -17.07 -18.62 0.36
C LEU A 138 -17.12 -18.54 -1.17
N GLU A 139 -16.23 -17.78 -1.80
CA GLU A 139 -16.18 -17.57 -3.26
C GLU A 139 -15.87 -18.87 -4.01
N GLU A 140 -14.92 -19.67 -3.53
CA GLU A 140 -14.47 -20.87 -4.23
C GLU A 140 -15.33 -22.11 -3.94
N THR A 141 -16.00 -22.17 -2.78
CA THR A 141 -16.69 -23.39 -2.31
C THR A 141 -18.15 -23.20 -1.94
N GLY A 142 -18.61 -21.96 -1.74
CA GLY A 142 -19.95 -21.64 -1.22
C GLY A 142 -20.12 -21.89 0.29
N VAL A 143 -19.09 -22.34 1.00
CA VAL A 143 -19.13 -22.61 2.43
C VAL A 143 -18.89 -21.33 3.23
N GLN A 144 -19.67 -21.08 4.27
CA GLN A 144 -19.39 -20.01 5.23
C GLN A 144 -18.45 -20.52 6.31
N ALA A 145 -17.36 -19.78 6.54
CA ALA A 145 -16.37 -20.08 7.57
C ALA A 145 -16.02 -18.81 8.36
N VAL A 146 -15.55 -19.00 9.59
CA VAL A 146 -15.08 -17.91 10.47
C VAL A 146 -13.64 -18.21 10.88
N GLY A 147 -12.75 -17.23 10.69
CA GLY A 147 -11.36 -17.34 11.11
C GLY A 147 -11.24 -17.51 12.63
N LYS A 148 -10.49 -18.53 13.07
CA LYS A 148 -10.25 -18.80 14.50
C LYS A 148 -8.82 -18.54 14.94
N THR A 149 -7.85 -18.93 14.11
CA THR A 149 -6.43 -18.85 14.46
C THR A 149 -5.56 -18.83 13.21
N LEU A 150 -4.36 -18.25 13.33
CA LEU A 150 -3.29 -18.39 12.34
C LEU A 150 -2.45 -19.61 12.71
N LEU A 151 -2.32 -20.58 11.80
CA LEU A 151 -1.55 -21.80 12.05
C LEU A 151 -0.09 -21.66 11.61
N CYS A 152 0.13 -21.05 10.45
CA CYS A 152 1.46 -20.81 9.92
C CYS A 152 1.47 -19.55 9.04
N PHE A 153 2.66 -18.97 8.90
CA PHE A 153 2.93 -17.95 7.89
C PHE A 153 4.20 -18.37 7.15
N ARG A 154 4.25 -18.08 5.85
CA ARG A 154 5.42 -18.33 5.02
C ARG A 154 5.76 -17.05 4.28
N TYR A 155 7.04 -16.71 4.28
CA TYR A 155 7.57 -15.63 3.48
C TYR A 155 8.44 -16.23 2.38
N ASP A 156 8.24 -15.76 1.15
CA ASP A 156 8.97 -16.24 -0.03
C ASP A 156 9.36 -15.05 -0.89
N PHE A 157 10.52 -15.13 -1.51
CA PHE A 157 10.97 -14.14 -2.49
C PHE A 157 10.53 -14.63 -3.86
N GLY A 158 9.40 -14.11 -4.35
CA GLY A 158 9.04 -14.32 -5.75
C GLY A 158 10.16 -13.75 -6.63
N VAL A 159 10.85 -14.60 -7.39
CA VAL A 159 11.76 -14.14 -8.44
C VAL A 159 10.88 -13.55 -9.54
N ILE A 160 10.64 -12.25 -9.49
CA ILE A 160 10.14 -11.51 -10.64
C ILE A 160 11.39 -11.26 -11.47
N GLU A 161 11.67 -12.13 -12.45
CA GLU A 161 12.60 -11.77 -13.51
C GLU A 161 12.01 -10.53 -14.21
N ALA A 162 12.75 -9.42 -14.14
CA ALA A 162 12.44 -8.16 -14.79
C ALA A 162 12.96 -8.14 -16.22
#